data_AF-A0A3G9JC33-F1
#
_entry.id   AF-A0A3G9JC33-F1
#
_cell.length_a   1.000
_cell.length_b   1.000
_cell.length_c   1.000
_cell.angle_alpha   90.00
_cell.angle_beta   90.00
_cell.angle_gamma   90.00
#
_symmetry.space_group_name_H-M   'P 1'
#
loop_
_entity.id
_entity.type
_entity.pdbx_description
1 polymer ?
#
loop_
_entity_poly.entity_id
_entity_poly.type
_entity_poly.pdbx_seq_one_letter_code
_entity_poly.pdbx_strand_id
1 'polypeptide(L)'
;MSNQKLKKIINYHLSKVLEYNAFERFEGVTDKSSFLNMIGNDPAFAPFFLNDTKYVTARIGGNLITSLHRKLGDMYEEIFQTLLADKLNISSEDLSYSLMLNIDNKSQKRSTDGLISYSKLSLENARRIEQLKTDKTAIGMAFEVRSCYQIGDSKRIQADRDMALALNNKKIEPVMIIFCSSSLTSPVRRLREYWKVYEGDNAFEFVKLLTGFDLLSYFKQEDKLIREIMDKIFDMM
;
A
#
# COMPACT_ATOMS: atom_id res chain seq x y z
N MET A 1 2.89 5.74 21.68
CA MET A 1 3.36 6.17 20.35
C MET A 1 3.83 7.60 20.40
N SER A 2 5.11 7.88 20.15
CA SER A 2 5.54 9.26 19.93
C SER A 2 5.14 9.67 18.51
N ASN A 3 4.48 10.81 18.34
CA ASN A 3 4.18 11.39 17.02
C ASN A 3 5.45 11.47 16.13
N GLN A 4 6.62 11.50 16.77
CA GLN A 4 7.91 11.45 16.10
C GLN A 4 8.19 10.16 15.32
N LYS A 5 7.67 9.00 15.74
CA LYS A 5 7.84 7.73 15.02
C LYS A 5 7.09 7.75 13.68
N LEU A 6 5.81 8.13 13.69
CA LEU A 6 5.02 8.26 12.46
C LEU A 6 5.62 9.31 11.51
N LYS A 7 6.09 10.43 12.05
CA LYS A 7 6.77 11.47 11.28
C LYS A 7 8.02 10.94 10.55
N LYS A 8 8.81 10.09 11.22
CA LYS A 8 9.97 9.43 10.60
C LYS A 8 9.56 8.50 9.47
N ILE A 9 8.49 7.73 9.63
CA ILE A 9 7.97 6.82 8.59
C ILE A 9 7.53 7.61 7.35
N ILE A 10 6.73 8.68 7.55
CA ILE A 10 6.30 9.57 6.45
C ILE A 10 7.52 10.13 5.72
N ASN A 11 8.45 10.74 6.46
CA ASN A 11 9.62 11.35 5.86
C ASN A 11 10.48 10.34 5.10
N TYR A 12 10.69 9.15 5.67
CA TYR A 12 11.49 8.10 5.04
C TYR A 12 10.91 7.67 3.69
N HIS A 13 9.63 7.25 3.65
CA HIS A 13 9.04 6.71 2.42
C HIS A 13 8.84 7.77 1.34
N LEU A 14 8.43 8.98 1.71
CA LEU A 14 8.30 10.07 0.73
C LEU A 14 9.67 10.50 0.19
N SER A 15 10.70 10.60 1.03
CA SER A 15 12.05 10.95 0.56
C SER A 15 12.65 9.90 -0.36
N LYS A 16 12.27 8.62 -0.22
CA LYS A 16 12.68 7.56 -1.15
C LYS A 16 12.17 7.75 -2.58
N VAL A 17 11.12 8.55 -2.78
CA VAL A 17 10.68 8.93 -4.14
C VAL A 17 11.68 9.88 -4.79
N LEU A 18 12.38 10.72 -4.01
CA LEU A 18 13.40 11.65 -4.52
C LEU A 18 14.66 10.94 -5.05
N GLU A 19 14.88 9.69 -4.63
CA GLU A 19 15.96 8.84 -5.16
C GLU A 19 15.57 8.19 -6.51
N TYR A 20 14.33 8.37 -6.97
CA TYR A 20 13.85 7.77 -8.21
C TYR A 20 14.54 8.36 -9.44
N ASN A 21 15.22 7.50 -10.20
CA ASN A 21 15.78 7.83 -11.49
C ASN A 21 14.94 7.20 -12.61
N ALA A 22 14.28 8.04 -13.42
CA ALA A 22 13.45 7.59 -14.54
C ALA A 22 14.24 6.90 -15.66
N PHE A 23 15.56 7.09 -15.69
CA PHE A 23 16.44 6.66 -16.75
C PHE A 23 17.29 5.43 -16.40
N GLU A 24 17.35 5.03 -15.12
CA GLU A 24 18.25 3.98 -14.60
C GLU A 24 18.20 2.64 -15.36
N ARG A 25 17.04 2.33 -15.96
CA ARG A 25 16.81 1.07 -16.68
C ARG A 25 17.23 1.10 -18.16
N PHE A 26 17.69 2.25 -18.64
CA PHE A 26 18.03 2.45 -20.04
C PHE A 26 19.54 2.68 -20.17
N GLU A 27 20.21 1.74 -20.84
CA GLU A 27 21.66 1.81 -21.05
C GLU A 27 22.02 3.08 -21.84
N GLY A 28 22.98 3.86 -21.34
CA GLY A 28 23.43 5.09 -21.98
C GLY A 28 22.46 6.28 -21.91
N VAL A 29 21.35 6.17 -21.17
CA VAL A 29 20.41 7.26 -20.96
C VAL A 29 20.53 7.82 -19.55
N THR A 30 20.79 9.11 -19.44
CA THR A 30 21.01 9.79 -18.14
C THR A 30 20.09 10.97 -17.92
N ASP A 31 19.40 11.43 -18.97
CA ASP A 31 18.57 12.62 -18.94
C ASP A 31 17.45 12.56 -19.99
N LYS A 32 16.59 13.59 -19.98
CA LYS A 32 15.46 13.70 -20.91
C LYS A 32 15.92 13.77 -22.38
N SER A 33 17.05 14.41 -22.67
CA SER A 33 17.57 14.60 -24.03
C SER A 33 18.07 13.28 -24.62
N SER A 34 18.85 12.53 -23.87
CA SER A 34 19.29 11.17 -24.21
C SER A 34 18.11 10.22 -24.36
N PHE A 35 17.06 10.36 -23.54
CA PHE A 35 15.84 9.56 -23.66
C PHE A 35 15.03 9.90 -24.92
N LEU A 36 14.90 11.19 -25.26
CA LEU A 36 14.29 11.65 -26.53
C LEU A 36 15.01 11.05 -27.73
N ASN A 37 16.34 11.08 -27.72
CA ASN A 37 17.17 10.50 -28.78
C ASN A 37 16.99 8.97 -28.86
N MET A 38 16.97 8.28 -27.72
CA MET A 38 16.74 6.83 -27.67
C MET A 38 15.39 6.47 -28.30
N ILE A 39 14.30 7.13 -27.90
CA ILE A 39 12.96 6.88 -28.45
C ILE A 39 12.88 7.25 -29.94
N GLY A 40 13.57 8.32 -30.36
CA GLY A 40 13.58 8.76 -31.76
C GLY A 40 14.35 7.84 -32.70
N ASN A 41 15.29 7.05 -32.18
CA ASN A 41 16.06 6.06 -32.94
C ASN A 41 15.50 4.64 -32.81
N ASP A 42 14.53 4.40 -31.92
CA ASP A 42 13.91 3.10 -31.75
C ASP A 42 13.05 2.76 -32.99
N PRO A 43 13.31 1.65 -33.70
CA PRO A 43 12.61 1.33 -34.95
C PRO A 43 11.11 1.07 -34.76
N ALA A 44 10.66 0.74 -33.55
CA ALA A 44 9.25 0.55 -33.24
C ALA A 44 8.53 1.88 -32.93
N PHE A 45 9.25 2.91 -32.50
CA PHE A 45 8.66 4.18 -32.05
C PHE A 45 8.91 5.36 -32.99
N ALA A 46 10.05 5.37 -33.71
CA ALA A 46 10.42 6.41 -34.64
C ALA A 46 9.38 6.65 -35.76
N PRO A 47 8.79 5.62 -36.40
CA PRO A 47 7.76 5.83 -37.44
C PRO A 47 6.50 6.54 -36.94
N PHE A 48 6.26 6.53 -35.63
CA PHE A 48 5.10 7.15 -34.99
C PHE A 48 5.45 8.49 -34.31
N PHE A 49 6.68 8.99 -34.47
CA PHE A 49 7.15 10.25 -33.90
C PHE A 49 6.98 10.33 -32.37
N LEU A 50 7.16 9.20 -31.66
CA LEU A 50 7.01 9.16 -30.20
C LEU A 50 8.17 9.81 -29.44
N ASN A 51 9.17 10.35 -30.13
CA ASN A 51 10.14 11.27 -29.55
C ASN A 51 9.57 12.70 -29.35
N ASP A 52 8.25 12.88 -29.45
CA ASP A 52 7.58 14.10 -29.02
C ASP A 52 7.81 14.36 -27.52
N THR A 53 8.04 15.64 -27.17
CA THR A 53 8.34 16.04 -25.79
C THR A 53 7.19 15.73 -24.82
N LYS A 54 5.93 15.81 -25.26
CA LYS A 54 4.77 15.49 -24.44
C LYS A 54 4.71 14.00 -24.13
N TYR A 55 5.00 13.14 -25.11
CA TYR A 55 5.04 11.70 -24.90
C TYR A 55 6.13 11.33 -23.89
N VAL A 56 7.35 11.85 -24.07
CA VAL A 56 8.46 11.58 -23.16
C VAL A 56 8.18 12.10 -21.74
N THR A 57 7.67 13.32 -21.59
CA THR A 57 7.28 13.86 -20.28
C THR A 57 6.20 13.00 -19.63
N ALA A 58 5.16 12.60 -20.37
CA ALA A 58 4.12 11.72 -19.84
C ALA A 58 4.68 10.34 -19.42
N ARG A 59 5.63 9.78 -20.19
CA ARG A 59 6.25 8.49 -19.90
C ARG A 59 7.10 8.53 -18.62
N ILE A 60 7.89 9.58 -18.45
CA ILE A 60 8.72 9.83 -17.25
C ILE A 60 7.81 10.06 -16.04
N GLY A 61 6.85 10.99 -16.17
CA GLY A 61 5.90 11.32 -15.11
C GLY A 61 5.09 10.10 -14.68
N GLY A 62 4.60 9.28 -15.62
CA GLY A 62 3.88 8.04 -15.30
C GLY A 62 4.69 7.06 -14.45
N ASN A 63 6.01 6.96 -14.68
CA ASN A 63 6.85 6.11 -13.84
C ASN A 63 7.08 6.72 -12.45
N LEU A 64 7.28 8.04 -12.35
CA LEU A 64 7.39 8.74 -11.07
C LEU A 64 6.12 8.54 -10.22
N ILE A 65 4.95 8.74 -10.82
CA ILE A 65 3.66 8.51 -10.16
C ILE A 65 3.52 7.05 -9.71
N THR A 66 3.96 6.08 -10.51
CA THR A 66 3.97 4.66 -10.12
C THR A 66 4.86 4.43 -8.88
N SER A 67 6.05 5.04 -8.86
CA SER A 67 6.98 4.98 -7.71
C SER A 67 6.37 5.59 -6.45
N LEU A 68 5.76 6.78 -6.59
CA LEU A 68 5.07 7.48 -5.52
C LEU A 68 3.95 6.62 -4.92
N HIS A 69 3.07 6.05 -5.74
CA HIS A 69 1.97 5.21 -5.24
C HIS A 69 2.44 3.93 -4.54
N ARG A 70 3.56 3.36 -4.99
CA ARG A 70 4.20 2.24 -4.29
C ARG A 70 4.71 2.67 -2.92
N LYS A 71 5.42 3.80 -2.85
CA LYS A 71 5.94 4.32 -1.58
C LYS A 71 4.84 4.78 -0.61
N LEU A 72 3.74 5.29 -1.12
CA LEU A 72 2.55 5.53 -0.31
C LEU A 72 2.00 4.21 0.26
N GLY A 73 1.97 3.13 -0.53
CA GLY A 73 1.59 1.80 -0.04
C GLY A 73 2.48 1.32 1.11
N ASP A 74 3.79 1.32 0.90
CA ASP A 74 4.79 0.95 1.91
C ASP A 74 4.64 1.81 3.19
N MET A 75 4.43 3.11 3.03
CA MET A 75 4.23 4.05 4.15
C MET A 75 2.97 3.73 4.96
N TYR A 76 1.84 3.52 4.29
CA TYR A 76 0.57 3.20 4.95
C TYR A 76 0.65 1.87 5.69
N GLU A 77 1.30 0.88 5.10
CA GLU A 77 1.55 -0.43 5.73
C GLU A 77 2.36 -0.26 7.02
N GLU A 78 3.51 0.42 6.97
CA GLU A 78 4.39 0.59 8.14
C GLU A 78 3.75 1.45 9.23
N ILE A 79 3.00 2.50 8.86
CA ILE A 79 2.19 3.28 9.81
C ILE A 79 1.16 2.36 10.49
N PHE A 80 0.45 1.55 9.72
CA PHE A 80 -0.59 0.69 10.25
C PHE A 80 0.00 -0.38 11.19
N GLN A 81 1.07 -1.08 10.80
CA GLN A 81 1.79 -2.01 11.66
C GLN A 81 2.29 -1.34 12.93
N THR A 82 2.85 -0.13 12.82
CA THR A 82 3.28 0.66 13.99
C THR A 82 2.12 0.97 14.91
N LEU A 83 0.96 1.34 14.37
CA LEU A 83 -0.23 1.61 15.17
C LEU A 83 -0.74 0.35 15.86
N LEU A 84 -0.79 -0.79 15.18
CA LEU A 84 -1.19 -2.07 15.79
C LEU A 84 -0.24 -2.43 16.94
N ALA A 85 1.07 -2.36 16.71
CA ALA A 85 2.07 -2.68 17.73
C ALA A 85 1.93 -1.76 18.95
N ASP A 86 1.96 -0.44 18.73
CA ASP A 86 1.99 0.54 19.81
C ASP A 86 0.65 0.67 20.55
N LYS A 87 -0.49 0.55 19.85
CA LYS A 87 -1.83 0.80 20.43
C LYS A 87 -2.50 -0.46 20.95
N LEU A 88 -2.20 -1.62 20.37
CA LEU A 88 -2.73 -2.89 20.84
C LEU A 88 -1.73 -3.67 21.70
N ASN A 89 -0.51 -3.17 21.86
CA ASN A 89 0.59 -3.81 22.58
C ASN A 89 0.91 -5.21 22.03
N ILE A 90 0.99 -5.31 20.70
CA ILE A 90 1.31 -6.54 19.97
C ILE A 90 2.77 -6.45 19.51
N SER A 91 3.55 -7.51 19.69
CA SER A 91 4.95 -7.49 19.23
C SER A 91 5.04 -7.60 17.70
N SER A 92 6.18 -7.19 17.14
CA SER A 92 6.46 -7.34 15.70
C SER A 92 6.33 -8.77 15.21
N GLU A 93 6.75 -9.74 16.03
CA GLU A 93 6.70 -11.16 15.71
C GLU A 93 5.25 -11.66 15.64
N ASP A 94 4.39 -11.14 16.53
CA ASP A 94 2.99 -11.52 16.59
C ASP A 94 2.12 -10.85 15.52
N LEU A 95 2.56 -9.70 14.99
CA LEU A 95 1.96 -9.08 13.81
C LEU A 95 2.31 -9.83 12.51
N SER A 96 3.42 -10.58 12.51
CA SER A 96 3.88 -11.29 11.33
C SER A 96 3.13 -12.62 11.18
N TYR A 97 2.46 -12.78 10.04
CA TYR A 97 1.83 -14.05 9.69
C TYR A 97 2.11 -14.37 8.24
N SER A 98 2.58 -15.60 7.99
CA SER A 98 2.83 -16.08 6.64
C SER A 98 2.19 -17.42 6.38
N LEU A 99 1.74 -17.61 5.15
CA LEU A 99 1.21 -18.86 4.64
C LEU A 99 2.00 -19.31 3.41
N MET A 100 2.11 -20.62 3.22
CA MET A 100 2.55 -21.20 1.96
C MET A 100 1.32 -21.38 1.07
N LEU A 101 1.28 -20.68 -0.06
CA LEU A 101 0.22 -20.78 -1.05
C LEU A 101 0.76 -21.44 -2.31
N ASN A 102 -0.05 -22.29 -2.94
CA ASN A 102 0.27 -22.83 -4.26
C ASN A 102 -0.31 -21.89 -5.32
N ILE A 103 0.55 -21.06 -5.92
CA ILE A 103 0.19 -20.11 -6.98
C ILE A 103 0.92 -20.56 -8.24
N ASP A 104 0.19 -20.81 -9.33
CA ASP A 104 0.72 -21.29 -10.60
C ASP A 104 1.59 -22.56 -10.47
N ASN A 105 1.12 -23.55 -9.70
CA ASN A 105 1.85 -24.79 -9.36
C ASN A 105 3.20 -24.58 -8.65
N LYS A 106 3.46 -23.38 -8.12
CA LYS A 106 4.64 -23.07 -7.31
C LYS A 106 4.21 -22.74 -5.89
N SER A 107 4.87 -23.37 -4.93
CA SER A 107 4.70 -23.00 -3.53
C SER A 107 5.39 -21.67 -3.28
N GLN A 108 4.62 -20.66 -2.87
CA GLN A 108 5.10 -19.31 -2.60
C GLN A 108 4.72 -18.92 -1.18
N LYS A 109 5.69 -18.43 -0.41
CA LYS A 109 5.43 -17.82 0.89
C LYS A 109 4.80 -16.45 0.67
N ARG A 110 3.65 -16.21 1.31
CA ARG A 110 2.97 -14.91 1.36
C ARG A 110 2.80 -14.50 2.81
N SER A 111 2.93 -13.21 3.06
CA SER A 111 2.76 -12.61 4.38
C SER A 111 1.56 -11.67 4.36
N THR A 112 0.91 -11.55 5.51
CA THR A 112 -0.05 -10.48 5.78
C THR A 112 0.67 -9.22 6.19
N ASP A 113 0.02 -8.07 6.01
CA ASP A 113 0.51 -6.77 6.46
C ASP A 113 0.26 -6.53 7.95
N GLY A 114 -0.45 -7.44 8.61
CA GLY A 114 -0.58 -7.51 10.06
C GLY A 114 -1.51 -8.64 10.49
N LEU A 115 -1.34 -9.13 11.70
CA LEU A 115 -2.23 -10.10 12.34
C LEU A 115 -2.57 -9.65 13.76
N ILE A 116 -3.85 -9.72 14.10
CA ILE A 116 -4.29 -9.66 15.49
C ILE A 116 -4.81 -11.05 15.87
N SER A 117 -4.12 -11.71 16.80
CA SER A 117 -4.62 -12.92 17.44
C SER A 117 -5.48 -12.57 18.65
N TYR A 118 -6.75 -12.95 18.64
CA TYR A 118 -7.69 -12.52 19.70
C TYR A 118 -7.35 -13.09 21.08
N SER A 119 -6.71 -14.26 21.14
CA SER A 119 -6.29 -14.88 22.39
C SER A 119 -5.12 -14.16 23.08
N LYS A 120 -4.43 -13.27 22.36
CA LYS A 120 -3.28 -12.50 22.88
C LYS A 120 -3.62 -11.07 23.29
N LEU A 121 -4.88 -10.66 23.12
CA LEU A 121 -5.31 -9.31 23.44
C LEU A 121 -5.54 -9.12 24.94
N SER A 122 -5.25 -7.91 25.42
CA SER A 122 -5.77 -7.45 26.72
C SER A 122 -7.30 -7.40 26.69
N LEU A 123 -7.94 -7.44 27.86
CA LEU A 123 -9.41 -7.37 27.96
C LEU A 123 -9.99 -6.10 27.33
N GLU A 124 -9.29 -4.96 27.48
CA GLU A 124 -9.70 -3.69 26.88
C GLU A 124 -9.67 -3.76 25.35
N ASN A 125 -8.56 -4.23 24.77
CA ASN A 125 -8.41 -4.34 23.32
C ASN A 125 -9.35 -5.41 22.73
N ALA A 126 -9.58 -6.51 23.44
CA ALA A 126 -10.54 -7.52 23.05
C ALA A 126 -11.96 -6.95 22.94
N ARG A 127 -12.40 -6.12 23.90
CA ARG A 127 -13.72 -5.45 23.84
C ARG A 127 -13.84 -4.49 22.67
N ARG A 128 -12.80 -3.70 22.40
CA ARG A 128 -12.75 -2.78 21.24
C ARG A 128 -12.89 -3.56 19.93
N ILE A 129 -12.12 -4.63 19.80
CA ILE A 129 -12.08 -5.46 18.58
C ILE A 129 -13.37 -6.26 18.40
N GLU A 130 -14.02 -6.71 19.46
CA GLU A 130 -15.28 -7.47 19.39
C GLU A 130 -16.40 -6.72 18.65
N GLN A 131 -16.37 -5.38 18.69
CA GLN A 131 -17.30 -4.52 17.96
C GLN A 131 -17.01 -4.46 16.45
N LEU A 132 -15.78 -4.79 16.04
CA LEU A 132 -15.31 -4.75 14.65
C LEU A 132 -15.38 -6.12 13.96
N LYS A 133 -15.45 -7.21 14.74
CA LYS A 133 -15.55 -8.58 14.23
C LYS A 133 -16.85 -8.77 13.46
N THR A 134 -16.75 -9.21 12.21
CA THR A 134 -17.91 -9.63 11.43
C THR A 134 -18.11 -11.14 11.51
N ASP A 135 -17.02 -11.91 11.56
CA ASP A 135 -17.05 -13.34 11.90
C ASP A 135 -16.80 -13.55 13.40
N LYS A 136 -17.84 -13.98 14.12
CA LYS A 136 -17.76 -14.28 15.56
C LYS A 136 -16.98 -15.57 15.86
N THR A 137 -16.78 -16.43 14.87
CA THR A 137 -16.03 -17.69 15.00
C THR A 137 -14.54 -17.52 14.70
N ALA A 138 -14.14 -16.38 14.14
CA ALA A 138 -12.75 -16.09 13.82
C ALA A 138 -11.89 -16.02 15.09
N ILE A 139 -10.68 -16.58 14.99
CA ILE A 139 -9.67 -16.61 16.06
C ILE A 139 -8.68 -15.42 15.97
N GLY A 140 -8.73 -14.68 14.87
CA GLY A 140 -7.94 -13.48 14.65
C GLY A 140 -8.40 -12.70 13.43
N MET A 141 -7.74 -11.58 13.17
CA MET A 141 -7.95 -10.69 12.03
C MET A 141 -6.62 -10.45 11.33
N ALA A 142 -6.54 -10.76 10.05
CA ALA A 142 -5.37 -10.51 9.21
C ALA A 142 -5.64 -9.37 8.24
N PHE A 143 -4.61 -8.58 7.97
CA PHE A 143 -4.72 -7.35 7.20
C PHE A 143 -3.95 -7.42 5.89
N GLU A 144 -4.53 -6.80 4.86
CA GLU A 144 -3.85 -6.34 3.65
C GLU A 144 -4.05 -4.83 3.53
N VAL A 145 -2.97 -4.07 3.42
CA VAL A 145 -2.95 -2.62 3.35
C VAL A 145 -2.60 -2.17 1.93
N ARG A 146 -3.38 -1.23 1.42
CA ARG A 146 -3.23 -0.69 0.07
C ARG A 146 -3.37 0.82 0.13
N SER A 147 -2.48 1.54 -0.56
CA SER A 147 -2.73 2.95 -0.87
C SER A 147 -3.90 3.08 -1.83
N CYS A 148 -3.90 2.32 -2.94
CA CYS A 148 -4.94 2.34 -3.96
C CYS A 148 -4.83 1.16 -4.95
N TYR A 149 -5.93 0.79 -5.63
CA TYR A 149 -5.91 -0.04 -6.84
C TYR A 149 -6.05 0.83 -8.09
N GLN A 150 -4.96 1.40 -8.57
CA GLN A 150 -4.98 2.23 -9.79
C GLN A 150 -4.92 1.43 -11.10
N ILE A 151 -4.46 0.19 -11.03
CA ILE A 151 -4.34 -0.71 -12.18
C ILE A 151 -4.98 -2.04 -11.82
N GLY A 152 -5.74 -2.61 -12.75
CA GLY A 152 -6.37 -3.93 -12.62
C GLY A 152 -5.40 -5.08 -12.86
N ASP A 153 -4.27 -5.11 -12.14
CA ASP A 153 -3.29 -6.19 -12.23
C ASP A 153 -3.94 -7.51 -11.77
N SER A 154 -4.22 -8.40 -12.73
CA SER A 154 -4.90 -9.66 -12.49
C SER A 154 -4.12 -10.58 -11.56
N LYS A 155 -2.78 -10.58 -11.63
CA LYS A 155 -1.93 -11.41 -10.77
C LYS A 155 -2.00 -10.91 -9.33
N ARG A 156 -2.01 -9.59 -9.12
CA ARG A 156 -2.17 -9.01 -7.78
C ARG A 156 -3.54 -9.33 -7.18
N ILE A 157 -4.61 -9.12 -7.94
CA ILE A 157 -5.98 -9.41 -7.50
C ILE A 157 -6.14 -10.90 -7.17
N GLN A 158 -5.55 -11.78 -7.97
CA GLN A 158 -5.56 -13.22 -7.72
C GLN A 158 -4.79 -13.58 -6.45
N ALA A 159 -3.59 -13.03 -6.26
CA ALA A 159 -2.80 -13.28 -5.05
C ALA A 159 -3.54 -12.81 -3.77
N ASP A 160 -4.17 -11.64 -3.82
CA ASP A 160 -4.98 -11.12 -2.72
C ASP A 160 -6.19 -12.04 -2.43
N ARG A 161 -6.88 -12.52 -3.47
CA ARG A 161 -7.98 -13.50 -3.33
C ARG A 161 -7.50 -14.80 -2.69
N ASP A 162 -6.42 -15.38 -3.21
CA ASP A 162 -5.90 -16.67 -2.73
C ASP A 162 -5.46 -16.58 -1.26
N MET A 163 -4.91 -15.43 -0.86
CA MET A 163 -4.56 -15.15 0.53
C MET A 163 -5.80 -15.11 1.44
N ALA A 164 -6.88 -14.39 1.06
CA ALA A 164 -8.12 -14.39 1.84
C ALA A 164 -8.73 -15.78 2.00
N LEU A 165 -8.76 -16.58 0.93
CA LEU A 165 -9.26 -17.96 0.99
C LEU A 165 -8.43 -18.81 1.97
N ALA A 166 -7.11 -18.66 1.95
CA ALA A 166 -6.24 -19.37 2.87
C ALA A 166 -6.40 -18.92 4.33
N LEU A 167 -6.61 -17.62 4.57
CA LEU A 167 -6.91 -17.06 5.90
C LEU A 167 -8.23 -17.59 6.46
N ASN A 168 -9.29 -17.59 5.65
CA ASN A 168 -10.60 -18.13 6.02
C ASN A 168 -10.51 -19.61 6.43
N ASN A 169 -9.72 -20.42 5.69
CA ASN A 169 -9.48 -21.82 6.04
C ASN A 169 -8.76 -22.01 7.39
N LYS A 170 -8.10 -20.96 7.89
CA LYS A 170 -7.45 -20.92 9.21
C LYS A 170 -8.32 -20.24 10.28
N LYS A 171 -9.58 -19.90 9.97
CA LYS A 171 -10.49 -19.13 10.82
C LYS A 171 -9.92 -17.76 11.20
N ILE A 172 -9.14 -17.15 10.31
CA ILE A 172 -8.62 -15.80 10.47
C ILE A 172 -9.41 -14.90 9.51
N GLU A 173 -10.04 -13.86 10.04
CA GLU A 173 -10.87 -12.93 9.27
C GLU A 173 -9.98 -12.06 8.36
N PRO A 174 -10.15 -12.10 7.03
CA PRO A 174 -9.39 -11.27 6.10
C PRO A 174 -9.99 -9.86 6.01
N VAL A 175 -9.21 -8.85 6.40
CA VAL A 175 -9.57 -7.43 6.33
C VAL A 175 -8.63 -6.68 5.39
N MET A 176 -9.19 -5.93 4.45
CA MET A 176 -8.43 -5.14 3.50
C MET A 176 -8.69 -3.65 3.73
N ILE A 177 -7.62 -2.88 3.85
CA ILE A 177 -7.67 -1.43 4.09
C ILE A 177 -7.12 -0.73 2.84
N ILE A 178 -7.96 0.05 2.18
CA ILE A 178 -7.62 0.81 0.98
C ILE A 178 -7.78 2.30 1.29
N PHE A 179 -6.68 3.02 1.45
CA PHE A 179 -6.74 4.41 1.94
C PHE A 179 -7.30 5.42 0.91
N CYS A 180 -7.16 5.17 -0.39
CA CYS A 180 -7.77 6.04 -1.41
C CYS A 180 -9.27 5.74 -1.61
N SER A 181 -10.03 6.73 -2.06
CA SER A 181 -11.41 6.57 -2.56
C SER A 181 -11.49 6.45 -4.10
N SER A 182 -10.35 6.56 -4.78
CA SER A 182 -10.24 6.61 -6.24
C SER A 182 -9.72 5.31 -6.86
N SER A 183 -9.89 4.18 -6.16
CA SER A 183 -9.50 2.89 -6.73
C SER A 183 -10.40 2.52 -7.92
N LEU A 184 -9.86 1.70 -8.83
CA LEU A 184 -10.67 1.06 -9.86
C LEU A 184 -11.75 0.20 -9.20
N THR A 185 -13.01 0.43 -9.58
CA THR A 185 -14.16 -0.26 -9.00
C THR A 185 -14.13 -1.77 -9.22
N SER A 186 -13.67 -2.22 -10.40
CA SER A 186 -13.71 -3.63 -10.79
C SER A 186 -12.80 -4.54 -9.95
N PRO A 187 -11.52 -4.20 -9.69
CA PRO A 187 -10.69 -4.90 -8.72
C PRO A 187 -11.29 -4.94 -7.31
N VAL A 188 -11.68 -3.77 -6.78
CA VAL A 188 -12.19 -3.66 -5.40
C VAL A 188 -13.47 -4.46 -5.22
N ARG A 189 -14.42 -4.38 -6.16
CA ARG A 189 -15.67 -5.15 -6.13
C ARG A 189 -15.40 -6.66 -6.07
N ARG A 190 -14.46 -7.17 -6.86
CA ARG A 190 -14.08 -8.59 -6.84
C ARG A 190 -13.47 -9.01 -5.51
N LEU A 191 -12.62 -8.17 -4.92
CA LEU A 191 -11.97 -8.48 -3.65
C LEU A 191 -12.93 -8.42 -2.45
N ARG A 192 -13.99 -7.60 -2.52
CA ARG A 192 -15.07 -7.57 -1.51
C ARG A 192 -15.81 -8.90 -1.33
N GLU A 193 -15.73 -9.82 -2.28
CA GLU A 193 -16.29 -11.17 -2.14
C GLU A 193 -15.49 -12.05 -1.16
N TYR A 194 -14.22 -11.72 -0.92
CA TYR A 194 -13.30 -12.52 -0.11
C TYR A 194 -12.76 -11.78 1.12
N TRP A 195 -12.65 -10.46 1.02
CA TRP A 195 -12.12 -9.57 2.05
C TRP A 195 -13.21 -8.67 2.61
N LYS A 196 -13.13 -8.38 3.91
CA LYS A 196 -13.82 -7.23 4.48
C LYS A 196 -13.06 -5.95 4.11
N VAL A 197 -13.54 -5.23 3.10
CA VAL A 197 -12.84 -4.06 2.56
C VAL A 197 -13.35 -2.74 3.18
N TYR A 198 -12.44 -1.96 3.74
CA TYR A 198 -12.64 -0.55 4.12
C TYR A 198 -11.89 0.36 3.14
N GLU A 199 -12.58 1.35 2.59
CA GLU A 199 -12.06 2.20 1.51
C GLU A 199 -12.27 3.69 1.80
N GLY A 200 -11.28 4.52 1.46
CA GLY A 200 -11.34 5.97 1.62
C GLY A 200 -11.54 6.37 3.09
N ASP A 201 -12.51 7.25 3.36
CA ASP A 201 -12.83 7.70 4.72
C ASP A 201 -13.15 6.54 5.67
N ASN A 202 -13.79 5.48 5.17
CA ASN A 202 -14.08 4.28 5.98
C ASN A 202 -12.81 3.54 6.41
N ALA A 203 -11.73 3.61 5.64
CA ALA A 203 -10.44 3.05 6.03
C ALA A 203 -9.83 3.83 7.21
N PHE A 204 -9.87 5.16 7.16
CA PHE A 204 -9.38 6.01 8.24
C PHE A 204 -10.22 5.85 9.52
N GLU A 205 -11.55 5.81 9.39
CA GLU A 205 -12.44 5.55 10.53
C GLU A 205 -12.22 4.15 11.11
N PHE A 206 -12.01 3.13 10.27
CA PHE A 206 -11.68 1.79 10.75
C PHE A 206 -10.37 1.78 11.55
N VAL A 207 -9.30 2.43 11.05
CA VAL A 207 -8.03 2.55 11.79
C VAL A 207 -8.23 3.25 13.13
N LYS A 208 -9.04 4.32 13.16
CA LYS A 208 -9.37 5.05 14.39
C LYS A 208 -10.13 4.20 15.39
N LEU A 209 -11.14 3.44 14.94
CA LEU A 209 -11.91 2.53 15.80
C LEU A 209 -11.05 1.38 16.32
N LEU A 210 -10.16 0.84 15.48
CA LEU A 210 -9.29 -0.28 15.83
C LEU A 210 -8.20 0.12 16.82
N THR A 211 -7.57 1.28 16.62
CA THR A 211 -6.34 1.67 17.32
C THR A 211 -6.53 2.84 18.30
N GLY A 212 -7.70 3.51 18.26
CA GLY A 212 -7.94 4.76 18.98
C GLY A 212 -7.16 5.96 18.44
N PHE A 213 -6.49 5.83 17.28
CA PHE A 213 -5.67 6.89 16.70
C PHE A 213 -6.31 7.49 15.45
N ASP A 214 -6.47 8.82 15.44
CA ASP A 214 -7.02 9.55 14.30
C ASP A 214 -5.92 9.89 13.28
N LEU A 215 -5.68 8.93 12.38
CA LEU A 215 -4.61 9.05 11.37
C LEU A 215 -4.87 10.19 10.37
N LEU A 216 -6.13 10.43 9.99
CA LEU A 216 -6.49 11.49 9.05
C LEU A 216 -6.22 12.88 9.65
N SER A 217 -6.60 13.10 10.91
CA SER A 217 -6.29 14.33 11.63
C SER A 217 -4.80 14.51 11.83
N TYR A 218 -4.07 13.43 12.07
CA TYR A 218 -2.61 13.47 12.19
C TYR A 218 -1.94 13.94 10.88
N PHE A 219 -2.33 13.43 9.71
CA PHE A 219 -1.78 13.91 8.44
C PHE A 219 -2.07 15.39 8.20
N LYS A 220 -3.26 15.88 8.57
CA LYS A 220 -3.59 17.31 8.48
C LYS A 220 -2.68 18.17 9.39
N GLN A 221 -2.28 17.66 10.55
CA GLN A 221 -1.35 18.35 11.45
C GLN A 221 0.07 18.37 10.90
N GLU A 222 0.49 17.33 10.18
CA GLU A 222 1.81 17.23 9.54
C GLU A 222 1.83 17.75 8.09
N ASP A 223 0.79 18.46 7.64
CA ASP A 223 0.64 18.95 6.26
C ASP A 223 1.86 19.70 5.77
N LYS A 224 2.45 20.55 6.62
CA LYS A 224 3.67 21.31 6.27
C LYS A 224 4.83 20.38 5.88
N LEU A 225 5.10 19.35 6.68
CA LEU A 225 6.17 18.38 6.37
C LEU A 225 5.86 17.66 5.04
N ILE A 226 4.63 17.17 4.91
CA ILE A 226 4.22 16.40 3.74
C ILE A 226 4.35 17.25 2.47
N ARG A 227 3.81 18.48 2.50
CA ARG A 227 3.88 19.43 1.39
C ARG A 227 5.31 19.73 0.99
N GLU A 228 6.20 20.03 1.93
CA GLU A 228 7.61 20.31 1.64
C GLU A 228 8.33 19.19 0.89
N ILE A 229 7.96 17.92 1.12
CA ILE A 229 8.54 16.78 0.39
C ILE A 229 7.83 16.58 -0.95
N MET A 230 6.50 16.69 -0.97
CA MET A 230 5.71 16.52 -2.19
C MET A 230 6.03 17.56 -3.26
N ASP A 231 6.26 18.82 -2.86
CA ASP A 231 6.67 19.89 -3.78
C ASP A 231 8.00 19.51 -4.47
N LYS A 232 8.98 19.01 -3.71
CA LYS A 232 10.25 18.51 -4.27
C LYS A 232 10.07 17.32 -5.20
N ILE A 233 9.14 16.41 -4.91
CA ILE A 233 8.84 15.26 -5.78
C ILE A 233 8.28 15.77 -7.11
N PHE A 234 7.35 16.72 -7.08
CA PHE A 234 6.73 17.23 -8.29
C PHE A 234 7.66 18.12 -9.12
N ASP A 235 8.64 18.77 -8.48
CA ASP A 235 9.74 19.47 -9.16
C ASP A 235 10.67 18.52 -9.95
N MET A 236 10.58 17.20 -9.78
CA MET A 236 11.33 16.21 -10.58
C MET A 236 10.74 15.95 -11.97
N MET A 237 9.52 16.43 -12.25
CA MET A 237 8.81 16.21 -13.53
C MET A 237 9.14 17.25 -14.59
#